data_AF-A0A074RQU9-F1
#
_entry.id   AF-A0A074RQU9-F1
#
_cell.length_a   1.000
_cell.length_b   1.000
_cell.length_c   1.000
_cell.angle_alpha   90.00
_cell.angle_beta   90.00
_cell.angle_gamma   90.00
#
_symmetry.space_group_name_H-M   'P 1'
#
loop_
_entity.id
_entity.type
_entity.pdbx_description
1 polymer ?
#
loop_
_entity_poly.entity_id
_entity_poly.type
_entity_poly.pdbx_seq_one_letter_code
_entity_poly.pdbx_strand_id
1 'polypeptide(L)'
;MSLSNSTFTPNCTALLDSAPALIPGLRPYVAQTYPAGSSFSLGNTTTFSDLSEFCRFGAQYNTSTNSQIQFEVWLPTADNWNGRFAHAGNGGDLGSISYQEMSVPMTKYGFAMASTNTGHNGS
;
A
#
# COMPACT_ATOMS: atom_id res chain seq x y z
N MET A 1 31.93 4.54 21.01
CA MET A 1 30.54 4.04 21.11
C MET A 1 30.11 3.70 19.69
N SER A 2 30.19 2.42 19.32
CA SER A 2 29.81 1.96 17.98
C SER A 2 28.28 1.94 17.93
N LEU A 3 27.70 2.78 17.08
CA LEU A 3 26.29 2.67 16.72
C LEU A 3 26.16 1.37 15.94
N SER A 4 25.54 0.37 16.55
CA SER A 4 25.12 -0.84 15.85
C SER A 4 24.25 -0.39 14.68
N ASN A 5 24.73 -0.62 13.46
CA ASN A 5 23.98 -0.43 12.25
C ASN A 5 22.90 -1.50 12.23
N SER A 6 21.78 -1.25 12.91
CA SER A 6 20.60 -2.09 12.83
C SER A 6 20.14 -2.03 11.38
N THR A 7 20.42 -3.08 10.63
CA THR A 7 19.77 -3.33 9.36
C THR A 7 18.27 -3.31 9.62
N PHE A 8 17.61 -2.20 9.27
CA PHE A 8 16.16 -2.14 9.23
C PHE A 8 15.74 -3.16 8.17
N THR A 9 15.39 -4.36 8.61
CA THR A 9 14.69 -5.32 7.77
C THR A 9 13.22 -4.89 7.83
N PRO A 10 12.64 -4.29 6.77
CA PRO A 10 11.25 -3.90 6.79
C PRO A 10 10.38 -5.15 6.99
N ASN A 11 9.91 -5.38 8.21
CA ASN A 11 8.95 -6.43 8.50
C ASN A 11 7.57 -5.90 8.14
N CYS A 12 7.12 -6.20 6.93
CA CYS A 12 5.81 -5.77 6.43
C CYS A 12 4.69 -6.12 7.41
N THR A 13 4.66 -7.34 7.93
CA THR A 13 3.61 -7.80 8.84
C THR A 13 3.56 -7.00 10.16
N ALA A 14 4.72 -6.51 10.64
CA ALA A 14 4.79 -5.70 11.86
C ALA A 14 4.12 -4.32 11.71
N LEU A 15 3.79 -3.88 10.49
CA LEU A 15 3.05 -2.64 10.26
C LEU A 15 1.62 -2.68 10.81
N LEU A 16 1.04 -3.87 11.01
CA LEU A 16 -0.27 -4.02 11.65
C LEU A 16 -0.26 -3.45 13.08
N ASP A 17 0.82 -3.69 13.82
CA ASP A 17 0.95 -3.30 15.23
C ASP A 17 1.65 -1.94 15.39
N SER A 18 2.65 -1.66 14.56
CA SER A 18 3.47 -0.46 14.70
C SER A 18 2.82 0.79 14.13
N ALA A 19 2.07 0.71 13.03
CA ALA A 19 1.48 1.89 12.39
C ALA A 19 0.43 2.61 13.28
N PRO A 20 -0.46 1.92 14.02
CA PRO A 20 -1.40 2.56 14.95
C PRO A 20 -0.73 3.34 16.08
N ALA A 21 0.46 2.93 16.51
CA ALA A 21 1.22 3.64 17.56
C ALA A 21 1.76 5.00 17.07
N LEU A 22 1.98 5.14 15.76
CA LEU A 22 2.48 6.37 15.14
C LEU A 22 1.35 7.29 14.65
N ILE A 23 0.20 6.71 14.29
CA ILE A 23 -0.93 7.43 13.70
C ILE A 23 -2.18 7.09 14.51
N PRO A 24 -2.53 7.91 15.52
CA PRO A 24 -3.73 7.70 16.32
C PRO A 24 -4.98 7.61 15.46
N GLY A 25 -5.81 6.59 15.70
CA GLY A 25 -7.06 6.37 14.96
C GLY A 25 -6.90 5.58 13.66
N LEU A 26 -5.67 5.25 13.24
CA LEU A 26 -5.43 4.37 12.11
C LEU A 26 -5.87 2.94 12.43
N ARG A 27 -6.56 2.29 11.48
CA ARG A 27 -7.05 0.92 11.60
C ARG A 27 -6.54 0.06 10.45
N PRO A 28 -5.34 -0.52 10.54
CA PRO A 28 -4.81 -1.44 9.54
C PRO A 28 -5.71 -2.67 9.38
N TYR A 29 -5.90 -3.11 8.13
CA TYR A 29 -6.61 -4.35 7.81
C TYR A 29 -5.76 -5.34 7.01
N VAL A 30 -4.62 -4.90 6.45
CA VAL A 30 -3.67 -5.78 5.78
C VAL A 30 -2.25 -5.24 5.92
N ALA A 31 -1.30 -6.12 6.18
CA ALA A 31 0.13 -5.88 5.96
C ALA A 31 0.78 -7.19 5.53
N GLN A 32 1.10 -7.32 4.25
CA GLN A 32 1.53 -8.58 3.65
C GLN A 32 2.65 -8.36 2.64
N THR A 33 3.71 -9.16 2.74
CA THR A 33 4.74 -9.23 1.71
C THR A 33 4.26 -10.07 0.53
N TYR A 34 4.45 -9.53 -0.67
CA TYR A 34 4.26 -10.20 -1.94
C TYR A 34 5.64 -10.46 -2.56
N PRO A 35 6.06 -11.73 -2.71
CA PRO A 35 7.35 -12.06 -3.33
C PRO A 35 7.45 -11.58 -4.78
N ALA A 36 8.68 -11.45 -5.30
CA ALA A 36 8.91 -11.20 -6.71
C ALA A 36 8.27 -12.28 -7.59
N GLY A 37 7.69 -11.88 -8.72
CA GLY A 37 6.99 -12.77 -9.65
C GLY A 37 5.57 -13.14 -9.18
N SER A 38 5.10 -12.58 -8.06
CA SER A 38 3.74 -12.82 -7.56
C SER A 38 2.66 -12.17 -8.42
N SER A 39 1.42 -12.63 -8.23
CA SER A 39 0.23 -12.08 -8.87
C SER A 39 -0.74 -11.50 -7.84
N PHE A 40 -1.39 -10.41 -8.19
CA PHE A 40 -2.45 -9.78 -7.42
C PHE A 40 -3.75 -9.78 -8.23
N SER A 41 -4.83 -10.31 -7.66
CA SER A 41 -6.12 -10.42 -8.35
C SER A 41 -7.20 -9.56 -7.68
N LEU A 42 -7.94 -8.83 -8.50
CA LEU A 42 -9.16 -8.11 -8.13
C LEU A 42 -10.37 -8.96 -8.51
N GLY A 43 -10.88 -9.72 -7.53
CA GLY A 43 -11.94 -10.69 -7.76
C GLY A 43 -11.55 -11.67 -8.87
N ASN A 44 -12.51 -12.01 -9.73
CA ASN A 44 -12.31 -13.00 -10.80
C ASN A 44 -11.97 -12.39 -12.16
N THR A 45 -11.86 -11.07 -12.28
CA THR A 45 -11.86 -10.39 -13.59
C THR A 45 -10.53 -9.75 -13.97
N THR A 46 -9.68 -9.40 -13.00
CA THR A 46 -8.42 -8.69 -13.29
C THR A 46 -7.30 -9.23 -12.43
N THR A 47 -6.20 -9.63 -13.07
CA THR A 47 -4.99 -10.11 -12.39
C THR A 47 -3.78 -9.36 -12.91
N PHE A 48 -2.99 -8.80 -12.00
CA PHE A 48 -1.67 -8.22 -12.29
C PHE A 48 -0.63 -9.26 -11.91
N SER A 49 0.12 -9.75 -12.88
CA SER A 49 1.14 -10.78 -12.70
C SER A 49 2.54 -10.20 -12.79
N ASP A 50 3.54 -11.00 -12.38
CA ASP A 50 4.95 -10.65 -12.48
C ASP A 50 5.31 -9.34 -11.75
N LEU A 51 4.75 -9.19 -10.54
CA LEU A 51 5.00 -8.03 -9.70
C LEU A 51 6.40 -8.11 -9.08
N SER A 52 7.09 -6.98 -9.00
CA SER A 52 8.29 -6.82 -8.17
C SER A 52 7.95 -7.09 -6.72
N GLU A 53 8.89 -7.58 -5.91
CA GLU A 53 8.65 -7.80 -4.48
C GLU A 53 8.23 -6.49 -3.78
N PHE A 54 7.16 -6.55 -2.99
CA PHE A 54 6.63 -5.39 -2.27
C PHE A 54 5.88 -5.76 -0.99
N CYS A 55 5.73 -4.79 -0.10
CA CYS A 55 4.85 -4.84 1.05
C CYS A 55 3.54 -4.13 0.73
N ARG A 56 2.42 -4.87 0.77
CA ARG A 56 1.07 -4.33 0.72
C ARG A 56 0.65 -3.96 2.13
N PHE A 57 0.44 -2.68 2.39
CA PHE A 57 -0.16 -2.18 3.62
C PHE A 57 -1.49 -1.49 3.32
N GLY A 58 -2.53 -1.81 4.08
CA GLY A 58 -3.86 -1.21 3.92
C GLY A 58 -4.49 -0.89 5.25
N ALA A 59 -5.14 0.28 5.32
CA ALA A 59 -5.78 0.77 6.53
C ALA A 59 -7.04 1.59 6.25
N GLN A 60 -7.90 1.66 7.25
CA GLN A 60 -9.01 2.59 7.33
C GLN A 60 -8.65 3.76 8.25
N TYR A 61 -9.18 4.94 7.95
CA TYR A 61 -9.00 6.13 8.78
C TYR A 61 -10.28 6.98 8.77
N ASN A 62 -10.79 7.29 9.96
CA ASN A 62 -11.95 8.18 10.10
C ASN A 62 -11.50 9.61 9.83
N THR A 63 -12.09 10.24 8.81
CA THR A 63 -11.84 11.65 8.47
C THR A 63 -12.79 12.59 9.23
N SER A 64 -13.88 12.07 9.78
CA SER A 64 -14.78 12.77 10.70
C SER A 64 -15.59 11.76 11.54
N THR A 65 -16.61 12.23 12.28
CA THR A 65 -17.54 11.36 13.01
C THR A 65 -18.44 10.51 12.11
N ASN A 66 -18.63 10.90 10.84
CA ASN A 66 -19.52 10.21 9.90
C ASN A 66 -18.86 9.93 8.53
N SER A 67 -17.54 10.06 8.42
CA SER A 67 -16.80 9.77 7.20
C SER A 67 -15.50 9.03 7.49
N GLN A 68 -15.13 8.13 6.57
CA GLN A 68 -13.88 7.37 6.63
C GLN A 68 -13.32 7.16 5.23
N ILE A 69 -12.00 6.96 5.13
CA ILE A 69 -11.35 6.49 3.92
C ILE A 69 -10.78 5.09 4.14
N GLN A 70 -10.73 4.31 3.08
CA GLN A 70 -9.90 3.12 2.98
C GLN A 70 -8.75 3.44 2.02
N PHE A 71 -7.52 3.15 2.43
CA PHE A 71 -6.36 3.33 1.57
C PHE A 71 -5.45 2.12 1.59
N GLU A 72 -4.61 2.03 0.56
CA GLU A 72 -3.47 1.14 0.51
C GLU A 72 -2.21 1.88 0.11
N VAL A 73 -1.09 1.37 0.61
CA VAL A 73 0.27 1.76 0.25
C VAL A 73 1.02 0.49 -0.14
N TRP A 74 1.57 0.48 -1.35
CA TRP A 74 2.44 -0.58 -1.84
C TRP A 74 3.88 -0.08 -1.82
N LEU A 75 4.67 -0.69 -0.93
CA LEU A 75 6.05 -0.31 -0.65
C LEU A 75 6.98 -1.32 -1.31
N PRO A 76 7.73 -0.97 -2.38
CA PRO A 76 8.74 -1.85 -2.92
C PRO A 76 9.84 -2.12 -1.87
N THR A 77 10.61 -3.19 -2.06
CA THR A 77 11.80 -3.44 -1.23
C THR A 77 12.76 -2.24 -1.30
N ALA A 78 13.59 -2.08 -0.25
CA ALA A 78 14.53 -0.96 -0.18
C ALA A 78 15.46 -0.90 -1.41
N ASP A 79 15.87 -2.07 -1.94
CA ASP A 79 16.73 -2.17 -3.12
C ASP A 79 16.01 -1.82 -4.43
N ASN A 80 14.68 -2.03 -4.51
CA ASN A 80 13.88 -1.73 -5.69
C ASN A 80 13.23 -0.34 -5.64
N TRP A 81 13.24 0.32 -4.47
CA TRP A 81 12.66 1.64 -4.32
C TRP A 81 13.57 2.71 -4.96
N ASN A 82 13.02 3.45 -5.92
CA ASN A 82 13.74 4.53 -6.61
C ASN A 82 13.80 5.85 -5.81
N GLY A 83 13.38 5.85 -4.54
CA GLY A 83 13.32 7.03 -3.68
C GLY A 83 12.12 7.94 -3.92
N ARG A 84 11.17 7.57 -4.79
CA ARG A 84 10.01 8.39 -5.13
C ARG A 84 8.71 7.76 -4.63
N PHE A 85 7.79 8.64 -4.24
CA PHE A 85 6.43 8.30 -3.88
C PHE A 85 5.47 8.89 -4.92
N ALA A 86 4.41 8.16 -5.25
CA ALA A 86 3.31 8.68 -6.06
C ALA A 86 1.96 8.17 -5.56
N HIS A 87 0.92 8.95 -5.80
CA HIS A 87 -0.44 8.64 -5.39
C HIS A 87 -1.32 8.49 -6.63
N ALA A 88 -1.99 7.34 -6.74
CA ALA A 88 -2.99 7.07 -7.74
C ALA A 88 -4.36 7.57 -7.26
N GLY A 89 -4.93 8.53 -8.00
CA GLY A 89 -6.29 9.02 -7.76
C GLY A 89 -7.38 8.08 -8.30
N ASN A 90 -8.62 8.56 -8.21
CA ASN A 90 -9.79 7.93 -8.82
C ASN A 90 -10.32 8.78 -9.97
N GLY A 91 -11.08 8.17 -10.88
CA GLY A 91 -11.79 8.85 -11.97
C GLY A 91 -13.30 8.87 -11.75
N GLY A 92 -13.98 9.97 -12.10
CA GLY A 92 -15.42 10.11 -11.87
C GLY A 92 -15.82 9.91 -10.41
N ASP A 93 -16.94 9.23 -10.18
CA ASP A 93 -17.44 8.89 -8.83
C ASP A 93 -16.97 7.50 -8.35
N LEU A 94 -15.88 6.96 -8.93
CA LEU A 94 -15.32 5.69 -8.48
C LEU A 94 -14.86 5.79 -7.02
N GLY A 95 -15.22 4.80 -6.22
CA GLY A 95 -14.86 4.69 -4.80
C GLY A 95 -14.12 3.39 -4.54
N SER A 96 -12.91 3.25 -5.05
CA SER A 96 -12.11 2.04 -4.89
C SER A 96 -10.61 2.35 -4.87
N ILE A 97 -9.81 1.39 -4.43
CA ILE A 97 -8.35 1.50 -4.53
C ILE A 97 -7.94 1.16 -5.97
N SER A 98 -7.18 2.05 -6.61
CA SER A 98 -6.76 1.86 -8.00
C SER A 98 -5.48 1.00 -8.11
N TYR A 99 -5.64 -0.32 -7.96
CA TYR A 99 -4.50 -1.25 -7.96
C TYR A 99 -3.75 -1.32 -9.30
N GLN A 100 -4.42 -1.05 -10.42
CA GLN A 100 -3.76 -0.98 -11.73
C GLN A 100 -2.77 0.19 -11.77
N GLU A 101 -3.22 1.37 -11.36
CA GLU A 101 -2.41 2.59 -11.31
C GLU A 101 -1.32 2.53 -10.24
N MET A 102 -1.44 1.64 -9.26
CA MET A 102 -0.37 1.36 -8.29
C MET A 102 0.65 0.32 -8.80
N SER A 103 0.18 -0.79 -9.37
CA SER A 103 1.03 -1.94 -9.71
C SER A 103 2.04 -1.63 -10.82
N VAL A 104 1.62 -0.90 -11.86
CA VAL A 104 2.48 -0.57 -13.01
C VAL A 104 3.68 0.29 -12.63
N PRO A 105 3.52 1.49 -12.01
CA PRO A 105 4.65 2.33 -11.68
C PRO A 105 5.54 1.75 -10.58
N MET A 106 4.98 1.03 -9.61
CA MET A 106 5.77 0.31 -8.61
C MET A 106 6.68 -0.73 -9.28
N THR A 107 6.11 -1.60 -10.12
CA THR A 107 6.86 -2.70 -10.75
C THR A 107 7.88 -2.18 -11.77
N LYS A 108 7.48 -1.25 -12.66
CA LYS A 108 8.33 -0.81 -13.77
C LYS A 108 9.37 0.23 -13.39
N TYR A 109 9.06 1.09 -12.42
CA TYR A 109 9.90 2.24 -12.12
C TYR A 109 10.37 2.28 -10.67
N GLY A 110 9.85 1.42 -9.79
CA GLY A 110 10.26 1.36 -8.38
C GLY A 110 9.66 2.46 -7.51
N PHE A 111 8.49 3.00 -7.84
CA PHE A 111 7.80 3.96 -6.96
C PHE A 111 7.20 3.25 -5.74
N ALA A 112 7.21 3.93 -4.59
CA ALA A 112 6.25 3.64 -3.52
C ALA A 112 4.90 4.25 -3.91
N MET A 113 3.84 3.44 -3.93
CA MET A 113 2.53 3.83 -4.48
C MET A 113 1.47 3.83 -3.40
N ALA A 114 0.52 4.76 -3.49
CA ALA A 114 -0.68 4.75 -2.64
C ALA A 114 -1.95 5.04 -3.45
N SER A 115 -3.09 4.56 -2.97
CA SER A 115 -4.42 4.93 -3.48
C SER A 115 -5.46 4.81 -2.36
N THR A 116 -6.62 5.44 -2.53
CA THR A 116 -7.71 5.50 -1.56
C THR A 116 -9.04 5.28 -2.26
N ASN A 117 -10.07 4.82 -1.55
CA ASN A 117 -11.45 4.77 -2.04
C ASN A 117 -12.15 6.15 -2.09
N THR A 118 -11.42 7.24 -1.86
CA THR A 118 -11.93 8.62 -1.85
C THR A 118 -13.07 8.92 -0.86
N GLY A 119 -13.34 8.00 0.06
CA GLY A 119 -14.32 8.20 1.14
C GLY A 119 -15.64 7.45 0.97
N HIS A 120 -15.79 6.66 -0.09
CA HIS A 120 -16.98 5.84 -0.36
C HIS A 120 -16.60 4.57 -1.10
N ASN A 121 -17.51 3.59 -1.12
CA ASN A 121 -17.35 2.41 -1.95
C ASN A 121 -18.21 2.60 -3.20
N GLY A 122 -17.58 2.54 -4.37
CA GLY A 122 -18.28 2.59 -5.66
C GLY A 122 -19.23 1.40 -5.81
N SER A 123 -20.40 1.64 -6.41
CA SER A 123 -21.43 0.65 -6.74
C SER A 123 -21.37 0.22 -8.20
#